data_AF-A0A0Q8FI96-F1
#
_entry.id   AF-A0A0Q8FI96-F1
#
_cell.length_a   1.000
_cell.length_b   1.000
_cell.length_c   1.000
_cell.angle_alpha   90.00
_cell.angle_beta   90.00
_cell.angle_gamma   90.00
#
_symmetry.space_group_name_H-M   'P 1'
#
loop_
_entity.id
_entity.type
_entity.pdbx_description
1 polymer ?
#
loop_
_entity_poly.entity_id
_entity_poly.type
_entity_poly.pdbx_seq_one_letter_code
_entity_poly.pdbx_strand_id
1 'polypeptide(L)'
;MACTGKLPEHFASFIRNIPDQHPLLVESERERLSGSRHSFRFVKGMGQRHDILAVLDSYSPFWIRSLEGPDPDVTVYMVYGPECEELPIRSSARERQCRPAGMYRRKFTLYRVEKDQVPRDVTSEASPPPPRMDAQEQVRYGAYIRESGDAVDSDIHMDVSRLAYVPVLRWVLRPVQEGDYQPPDMPSSDPRAFEDYYWGKRNVAHFGFLVWNGRRMELRETISPALWPCRIAGPVSSACDAGYDSRADRYLIPMSTQRPGGPNDESSSDQ
;
A
#
# COMPACT_ATOMS: atom_id res chain seq x y z
N MET A 1 13.02 -10.68 -9.26
CA MET A 1 12.56 -10.82 -10.66
C MET A 1 11.07 -11.15 -10.63
N ALA A 2 10.26 -10.63 -11.56
CA ALA A 2 8.85 -10.99 -11.68
C ALA A 2 8.71 -12.28 -12.51
N CYS A 3 7.76 -13.13 -12.15
CA CYS A 3 7.39 -14.33 -12.88
C CYS A 3 6.22 -14.03 -13.81
N THR A 4 6.09 -14.79 -14.90
CA THR A 4 4.92 -14.75 -15.78
C THR A 4 4.38 -16.17 -15.95
N GLY A 5 3.11 -16.39 -15.58
CA GLY A 5 2.51 -17.72 -15.62
C GLY A 5 1.14 -17.78 -14.98
N LYS A 6 0.61 -18.99 -14.81
CA LYS A 6 -0.61 -19.19 -14.03
C LYS A 6 -0.34 -18.91 -12.56
N LEU A 7 -1.31 -18.32 -11.89
CA LEU A 7 -1.23 -18.08 -10.45
C LEU A 7 -1.38 -19.41 -9.68
N PRO A 8 -0.77 -19.53 -8.50
CA PRO A 8 -0.99 -20.69 -7.62
C PRO A 8 -2.47 -20.88 -7.27
N GLU A 9 -2.85 -22.12 -6.99
CA GLU A 9 -4.26 -22.50 -6.88
C GLU A 9 -5.03 -21.73 -5.81
N HIS A 10 -4.42 -21.49 -4.63
CA HIS A 10 -5.07 -20.70 -3.58
C HIS A 10 -5.44 -19.28 -4.05
N PHE A 11 -4.60 -18.69 -4.90
CA PHE A 11 -4.79 -17.34 -5.42
C PHE A 11 -5.81 -17.34 -6.57
N ALA A 12 -5.76 -18.35 -7.45
CA ALA A 12 -6.76 -18.53 -8.51
C ALA A 12 -8.15 -18.81 -7.92
N SER A 13 -8.23 -19.62 -6.87
CA SER A 13 -9.46 -19.90 -6.10
C SER A 13 -10.01 -18.63 -5.45
N PHE A 14 -9.14 -17.80 -4.86
CA PHE A 14 -9.55 -16.49 -4.37
C PHE A 14 -10.19 -15.62 -5.47
N ILE A 15 -9.58 -15.54 -6.65
CA ILE A 15 -10.13 -14.76 -7.78
C ILE A 15 -11.50 -15.30 -8.21
N ARG A 16 -11.73 -16.61 -8.23
CA ARG A 16 -13.04 -17.19 -8.58
C ARG A 16 -14.13 -16.85 -7.58
N ASN A 17 -13.77 -16.86 -6.30
CA ASN A 17 -14.71 -16.74 -5.19
C ASN A 17 -14.84 -15.32 -4.62
N ILE A 18 -14.07 -14.34 -5.12
CA ILE A 18 -14.19 -12.95 -4.64
C ILE A 18 -15.63 -12.44 -4.86
N PRO A 19 -16.25 -11.79 -3.87
CA PRO A 19 -17.61 -11.26 -4.00
C PRO A 19 -17.73 -10.28 -5.17
N ASP A 20 -18.91 -10.23 -5.79
CA ASP A 20 -19.17 -9.39 -6.95
C ASP A 20 -19.22 -7.88 -6.63
N GLN A 21 -19.42 -7.49 -5.36
CA GLN A 21 -19.55 -6.08 -4.97
C GLN A 21 -18.23 -5.30 -5.10
N HIS A 22 -17.08 -5.98 -5.06
CA HIS A 22 -15.77 -5.41 -5.34
C HIS A 22 -14.80 -6.53 -5.75
N PRO A 23 -14.06 -6.41 -6.87
CA PRO A 23 -13.90 -5.25 -7.73
C PRO A 23 -14.85 -5.25 -8.94
N LEU A 24 -16.14 -5.58 -8.74
CA LEU A 24 -17.19 -5.54 -9.79
C LEU A 24 -16.95 -6.49 -10.97
N LEU A 25 -16.29 -7.62 -10.68
CA LEU A 25 -16.07 -8.70 -11.63
C LEU A 25 -17.25 -9.64 -11.65
N VAL A 26 -17.81 -9.90 -12.84
CA VAL A 26 -18.80 -10.97 -13.01
C VAL A 26 -18.14 -12.34 -12.99
N GLU A 27 -18.91 -13.41 -12.80
CA GLU A 27 -18.41 -14.79 -12.71
C GLU A 27 -17.52 -15.18 -13.91
N SER A 28 -17.93 -14.86 -15.14
CA SER A 28 -17.14 -15.17 -16.33
C SER A 28 -15.81 -14.41 -16.40
N GLU A 29 -15.76 -13.18 -15.87
CA GLU A 29 -14.51 -12.41 -15.75
C GLU A 29 -13.60 -13.03 -14.68
N ARG A 30 -14.16 -13.44 -13.53
CA ARG A 30 -13.42 -14.13 -12.46
C ARG A 30 -12.82 -15.44 -12.95
N GLU A 31 -13.61 -16.27 -13.63
CA GLU A 31 -13.13 -17.52 -14.22
C GLU A 31 -12.00 -17.29 -15.24
N ARG A 32 -12.20 -16.35 -16.17
CA ARG A 32 -11.18 -15.98 -17.16
C ARG A 32 -9.90 -15.50 -16.49
N LEU A 33 -9.99 -14.59 -15.52
CA LEU A 33 -8.84 -14.06 -14.79
C LEU A 33 -8.13 -15.17 -14.01
N SER A 34 -8.85 -16.04 -13.32
CA SER A 34 -8.25 -17.13 -12.55
C SER A 34 -7.48 -18.15 -13.41
N GLY A 35 -7.93 -18.40 -14.64
CA GLY A 35 -7.30 -19.34 -15.57
C GLY A 35 -6.20 -18.74 -16.45
N SER A 36 -6.07 -17.41 -16.48
CA SER A 36 -5.14 -16.67 -17.34
C SER A 36 -3.71 -16.64 -16.80
N ARG A 37 -2.76 -16.25 -17.67
CA ARG A 37 -1.37 -15.98 -17.28
C ARG A 37 -1.25 -14.53 -16.81
N HIS A 38 -0.57 -14.34 -15.69
CA HIS A 38 -0.36 -13.03 -15.07
C HIS A 38 1.11 -12.77 -14.80
N SER A 39 1.46 -11.50 -14.61
CA SER A 39 2.74 -11.12 -14.03
C SER A 39 2.60 -11.10 -12.52
N PHE A 40 3.46 -11.83 -11.81
CA PHE A 40 3.40 -11.89 -10.35
C PHE A 40 4.79 -12.01 -9.73
N ARG A 41 4.86 -11.75 -8.44
CA ARG A 41 6.10 -11.84 -7.67
C ARG A 41 5.84 -12.49 -6.32
N PHE A 42 6.70 -13.45 -5.99
CA PHE A 42 6.81 -13.96 -4.62
C PHE A 42 7.58 -12.97 -3.76
N VAL A 43 7.06 -12.74 -2.57
CA VAL A 43 7.62 -11.84 -1.57
C VAL A 43 7.60 -12.59 -0.25
N LYS A 44 8.65 -12.42 0.54
CA LYS A 44 8.72 -13.03 1.86
C LYS A 44 7.59 -12.44 2.72
N GLY A 45 6.66 -13.31 3.13
CA GLY A 45 5.55 -12.97 4.02
C GLY A 45 5.89 -13.25 5.48
N MET A 46 4.87 -13.17 6.33
CA MET A 46 4.97 -13.53 7.76
C MET A 46 4.49 -14.95 8.06
N GLY A 47 3.86 -15.63 7.08
CA GLY A 47 3.39 -17.01 7.21
C GLY A 47 4.35 -18.05 6.66
N GLN A 48 3.85 -19.29 6.58
CA GLN A 48 4.62 -20.43 6.07
C GLN A 48 4.86 -20.37 4.55
N ARG A 49 3.92 -19.76 3.81
CA ARG A 49 4.00 -19.56 2.37
C ARG A 49 4.55 -18.18 2.05
N HIS A 50 5.14 -18.04 0.85
CA HIS A 50 5.46 -16.73 0.31
C HIS A 50 4.18 -16.00 -0.06
N ASP A 51 4.13 -14.71 0.25
CA ASP A 51 3.09 -13.82 -0.24
C ASP A 51 3.27 -13.57 -1.74
N ILE A 52 2.18 -13.33 -2.45
CA ILE A 52 2.16 -13.09 -3.89
C ILE A 52 1.60 -11.70 -4.16
N LEU A 53 2.33 -10.89 -4.93
CA LEU A 53 1.77 -9.71 -5.59
C LEU A 53 1.53 -10.07 -7.06
N ALA A 54 0.28 -10.07 -7.49
CA ALA A 54 -0.12 -10.31 -8.87
C ALA A 54 -0.70 -9.05 -9.50
N VAL A 55 -0.30 -8.74 -10.73
CA VAL A 55 -0.90 -7.70 -11.56
C VAL A 55 -1.82 -8.41 -12.56
N LEU A 56 -3.12 -8.15 -12.45
CA LEU A 56 -4.16 -8.83 -13.23
C LEU A 56 -4.56 -8.05 -14.49
N ASP A 57 -4.38 -6.74 -14.46
CA ASP A 57 -4.43 -5.85 -15.61
C ASP A 57 -3.25 -4.90 -15.52
N SER A 58 -2.53 -4.72 -16.63
CA SER A 58 -1.39 -3.80 -16.72
C SER A 58 -1.76 -2.41 -17.22
N TYR A 59 -2.95 -2.25 -17.81
CA TYR A 59 -3.46 -1.00 -18.39
C TYR A 59 -4.35 -0.23 -17.41
N SER A 60 -5.07 -0.95 -16.55
CA SER A 60 -5.71 -0.43 -15.34
C SER A 60 -4.88 -0.87 -14.13
N PRO A 61 -4.76 -0.06 -13.06
CA PRO A 61 -4.13 -0.53 -11.85
C PRO A 61 -5.03 -1.59 -11.19
N PHE A 62 -4.98 -2.85 -11.66
CA PHE A 62 -5.61 -3.97 -10.99
C PHE A 62 -4.54 -4.94 -10.50
N TRP A 63 -4.33 -4.96 -9.19
CA TRP A 63 -3.42 -5.88 -8.54
C TRP A 63 -4.03 -6.49 -7.28
N ILE A 64 -3.55 -7.68 -6.96
CA ILE A 64 -3.94 -8.40 -5.75
C ILE A 64 -2.65 -8.79 -5.03
N ARG A 65 -2.64 -8.59 -3.72
CA ARG A 65 -1.53 -8.93 -2.83
C ARG A 65 -2.02 -9.89 -1.76
N SER A 66 -1.48 -11.11 -1.70
CA SER A 66 -1.70 -11.97 -0.53
C SER A 66 -0.81 -11.52 0.63
N LEU A 67 -1.31 -11.73 1.84
CA LEU A 67 -0.75 -11.34 3.12
C LEU A 67 -1.00 -12.50 4.08
N GLU A 68 -0.01 -13.37 4.21
CA GLU A 68 -0.08 -14.52 5.10
C GLU A 68 0.24 -14.10 6.55
N GLY A 69 -0.45 -14.74 7.48
CA GLY A 69 -0.24 -14.60 8.92
C GLY A 69 0.44 -15.82 9.54
N PRO A 70 0.55 -15.87 10.88
CA PRO A 70 1.07 -17.04 11.58
C PRO A 70 0.13 -18.26 11.49
N ASP A 71 -1.16 -18.04 11.24
CA ASP A 71 -2.14 -19.10 11.04
C ASP A 71 -2.12 -19.57 9.58
N PRO A 72 -1.74 -20.83 9.30
CA PRO A 72 -1.63 -21.35 7.92
C PRO A 72 -2.99 -21.57 7.23
N ASP A 73 -4.08 -21.59 8.00
CA ASP A 73 -5.45 -21.77 7.50
C ASP A 73 -6.12 -20.43 7.15
N VAL A 74 -5.43 -19.31 7.35
CA VAL A 74 -5.94 -17.95 7.09
C VAL A 74 -5.00 -17.19 6.16
N THR A 75 -5.53 -16.74 5.03
CA THR A 75 -4.84 -15.81 4.12
C THR A 75 -5.65 -14.54 3.97
N VAL A 76 -5.01 -13.38 4.08
CA VAL A 76 -5.63 -12.10 3.73
C VAL A 76 -5.20 -11.67 2.34
N TYR A 77 -6.14 -11.21 1.52
CA TYR A 77 -5.88 -10.66 0.20
C TYR A 77 -6.24 -9.18 0.19
N MET A 78 -5.26 -8.34 -0.11
CA MET A 78 -5.47 -6.94 -0.43
C MET A 78 -5.72 -6.82 -1.92
N VAL A 79 -6.93 -6.38 -2.26
CA VAL A 79 -7.39 -6.22 -3.63
C VAL A 79 -7.48 -4.73 -3.92
N TYR A 80 -6.80 -4.32 -4.97
CA TYR A 80 -6.92 -3.00 -5.55
C TYR A 80 -7.34 -3.20 -6.99
N GLY A 81 -8.56 -2.81 -7.33
CA GLY A 81 -9.16 -3.08 -8.65
C GLY A 81 -9.79 -1.84 -9.25
N PRO A 82 -10.24 -1.95 -10.52
CA PRO A 82 -10.76 -0.80 -11.26
C PRO A 82 -11.94 -0.18 -10.51
N GLU A 83 -11.87 1.14 -10.32
CA GLU A 83 -13.05 1.92 -9.96
C GLU A 83 -13.94 2.04 -11.20
N CYS A 84 -15.24 2.22 -10.97
CA CYS A 84 -16.30 2.05 -11.96
C CYS A 84 -16.21 2.90 -13.24
N GLU A 85 -15.25 3.81 -13.35
CA GLU A 85 -15.05 4.66 -14.52
C GLU A 85 -14.09 4.07 -15.57
N GLU A 86 -13.33 3.01 -15.24
CA GLU A 86 -12.33 2.44 -16.15
C GLU A 86 -12.87 1.33 -17.07
N LEU A 87 -14.17 1.04 -17.04
CA LEU A 87 -14.77 -0.01 -17.86
C LEU A 87 -15.33 0.57 -19.17
N PRO A 88 -14.90 0.09 -20.36
CA PRO A 88 -15.45 0.55 -21.62
C PRO A 88 -16.96 0.30 -21.68
N ILE A 89 -17.67 1.37 -22.03
CA ILE A 89 -19.13 1.54 -22.12
C ILE A 89 -19.79 0.40 -22.92
N ARG A 90 -20.08 -0.75 -22.30
CA ARG A 90 -20.89 -1.85 -22.88
C ARG A 90 -21.66 -2.73 -21.88
N SER A 91 -22.07 -2.24 -20.70
CA SER A 91 -23.09 -2.96 -19.93
C SER A 91 -24.01 -2.04 -19.10
N SER A 92 -25.27 -1.99 -19.52
CA SER A 92 -26.36 -1.16 -18.98
C SER A 92 -26.89 -1.59 -17.61
N ALA A 93 -26.12 -2.39 -16.86
CA ALA A 93 -26.42 -2.78 -15.48
C ALA A 93 -25.38 -2.28 -14.47
N ARG A 94 -24.20 -1.82 -14.92
CA ARG A 94 -23.09 -1.38 -14.04
C ARG A 94 -23.29 0.01 -13.43
N GLU A 95 -24.10 0.88 -14.03
CA GLU A 95 -24.29 2.28 -13.60
C GLU A 95 -24.84 2.45 -12.16
N ARG A 96 -25.51 1.44 -11.58
CA ARG A 96 -26.17 1.57 -10.27
C ARG A 96 -25.35 1.16 -9.04
N GLN A 97 -24.16 0.58 -9.22
CA GLN A 97 -23.28 0.16 -8.12
C GLN A 97 -21.91 0.86 -8.16
N CYS A 98 -21.79 1.88 -8.98
CA CYS A 98 -20.57 2.65 -9.09
C CYS A 98 -20.40 3.58 -7.89
N ARG A 99 -19.29 3.43 -7.17
CA ARG A 99 -18.83 4.45 -6.24
C ARG A 99 -18.47 5.68 -7.08
N PRO A 100 -18.93 6.90 -6.73
CA PRO A 100 -18.65 8.10 -7.50
C PRO A 100 -17.14 8.27 -7.61
N ALA A 101 -16.66 8.66 -8.79
CA ALA A 101 -15.27 9.01 -8.97
C ALA A 101 -14.85 10.09 -7.98
N GLY A 102 -13.87 9.73 -7.18
CA GLY A 102 -12.78 10.64 -6.93
C GLY A 102 -11.57 10.02 -7.60
N MET A 103 -11.13 10.57 -8.73
CA MET A 103 -9.79 10.29 -9.23
C MET A 103 -8.83 10.37 -8.04
N TYR A 104 -8.02 9.34 -7.83
CA TYR A 104 -7.04 9.21 -6.74
C TYR A 104 -7.47 8.67 -5.37
N ARG A 105 -8.72 8.21 -5.18
CA ARG A 105 -9.06 7.43 -3.97
C ARG A 105 -8.52 6.01 -4.11
N ARG A 106 -7.23 5.79 -3.81
CA ARG A 106 -6.57 4.47 -3.81
C ARG A 106 -7.14 3.54 -2.72
N LYS A 107 -8.40 3.13 -2.85
CA LYS A 107 -9.11 2.28 -1.90
C LYS A 107 -8.83 0.83 -2.25
N PHE A 108 -8.12 0.14 -1.36
CA PHE A 108 -8.05 -1.31 -1.38
C PHE A 108 -9.19 -1.89 -0.54
N THR A 109 -9.54 -3.14 -0.82
CA THR A 109 -10.41 -3.96 0.03
C THR A 109 -9.58 -5.13 0.56
N LEU A 110 -9.69 -5.42 1.86
CA LEU A 110 -9.06 -6.59 2.46
C LEU A 110 -10.09 -7.72 2.54
N TYR A 111 -9.76 -8.87 1.97
CA TYR A 111 -10.54 -10.09 2.10
C TYR A 111 -9.81 -11.09 2.96
N ARG A 112 -10.49 -11.67 3.95
CA ARG A 112 -10.00 -12.85 4.67
C ARG A 112 -10.57 -14.10 4.02
N VAL A 113 -9.69 -15.05 3.75
CA VAL A 113 -10.06 -16.41 3.33
C VAL A 113 -9.60 -17.36 4.43
N GLU A 114 -10.57 -17.99 5.08
CA GLU A 114 -10.33 -19.12 5.98
C GLU A 114 -10.44 -20.42 5.16
N LYS A 115 -9.79 -21.47 5.64
CA LYS A 115 -9.83 -22.79 4.99
C LYS A 115 -11.26 -23.22 4.66
N ASP A 116 -11.47 -23.60 3.40
CA ASP A 116 -12.74 -24.07 2.84
C ASP A 116 -13.91 -23.06 2.95
N GLN A 117 -13.63 -21.79 3.25
CA GLN A 117 -14.62 -20.71 3.29
C GLN A 117 -14.48 -19.75 2.12
N VAL A 118 -15.58 -19.08 1.79
CA VAL A 118 -15.58 -17.99 0.80
C VAL A 118 -14.89 -16.74 1.36
N PRO A 119 -14.30 -15.89 0.51
CA PRO A 119 -13.67 -14.65 0.96
C PRO A 119 -14.66 -13.70 1.62
N ARG A 120 -14.29 -13.17 2.79
CA ARG A 120 -15.08 -12.17 3.54
C ARG A 120 -14.37 -10.82 3.54
N ASP A 121 -15.09 -9.74 3.21
CA ASP A 121 -14.57 -8.38 3.39
C ASP A 121 -14.33 -8.10 4.88
N VAL A 122 -13.08 -7.81 5.21
CA VAL A 122 -12.60 -7.49 6.56
C VAL A 122 -11.96 -6.12 6.62
N THR A 123 -12.19 -5.25 5.64
CA THR A 123 -11.49 -3.96 5.53
C THR A 123 -11.66 -3.10 6.78
N SER A 124 -12.88 -3.01 7.33
CA SER A 124 -13.16 -2.25 8.55
C SER A 124 -12.60 -2.89 9.83
N GLU A 125 -12.39 -4.21 9.84
CA GLU A 125 -11.87 -4.96 11.00
C GLU A 125 -10.34 -5.04 11.00
N ALA A 126 -9.76 -5.18 9.81
CA ALA A 126 -8.36 -5.48 9.59
C ALA A 126 -7.55 -4.29 9.05
N SER A 127 -8.19 -3.13 8.84
CA SER A 127 -7.49 -1.88 8.53
C SER A 127 -7.95 -0.74 9.44
N PRO A 128 -7.03 0.09 9.94
CA PRO A 128 -7.39 1.38 10.54
C PRO A 128 -8.09 2.27 9.50
N PRO A 129 -8.88 3.26 9.96
CA PRO A 129 -9.40 4.28 9.07
C PRO A 129 -8.24 5.04 8.39
N PRO A 130 -8.45 5.57 7.17
CA PRO A 130 -7.48 6.44 6.55
C PRO A 130 -7.17 7.65 7.45
N PRO A 131 -5.92 8.17 7.40
CA PRO A 131 -5.57 9.41 8.08
C PRO A 131 -6.44 10.56 7.59
N ARG A 132 -6.63 11.56 8.45
CA ARG A 132 -7.40 12.77 8.17
C ARG A 132 -6.54 13.99 8.42
N MET A 133 -6.84 15.07 7.71
CA MET A 133 -6.27 16.39 7.97
C MET A 133 -7.17 17.15 8.94
N ASP A 134 -6.57 17.83 9.91
CA ASP A 134 -7.28 18.86 10.67
C ASP A 134 -7.52 20.12 9.82
N ALA A 135 -8.31 21.08 10.33
CA ALA A 135 -8.64 22.29 9.58
C ALA A 135 -7.42 23.16 9.23
N GLN A 136 -6.38 23.18 10.07
CA GLN A 136 -5.16 23.94 9.79
C GLN A 136 -4.34 23.26 8.70
N GLU A 137 -4.28 21.93 8.72
CA GLU A 137 -3.63 21.13 7.69
C GLU A 137 -4.34 21.25 6.35
N GLN A 138 -5.69 21.25 6.34
CA GLN A 138 -6.48 21.46 5.13
C GLN A 138 -6.13 22.80 4.46
N VAL A 139 -6.13 23.89 5.21
CA VAL A 139 -5.73 25.22 4.71
C VAL A 139 -4.27 25.21 4.25
N ARG A 140 -3.35 24.67 5.07
CA ARG A 140 -1.92 24.66 4.75
C ARG A 140 -1.60 23.89 3.47
N TYR A 141 -2.27 22.75 3.24
CA TYR A 141 -1.98 21.90 2.09
C TYR A 141 -2.77 22.26 0.83
N GLY A 142 -3.81 23.10 0.92
CA GLY A 142 -4.59 23.53 -0.24
C GLY A 142 -3.72 24.10 -1.36
N ALA A 143 -2.77 24.96 -0.98
CA ALA A 143 -1.81 25.61 -1.88
C ALA A 143 -0.80 24.65 -2.55
N TYR A 144 -0.78 23.34 -2.24
CA TYR A 144 0.04 22.36 -2.97
C TYR A 144 -0.79 21.48 -3.90
N ILE A 145 -2.12 21.54 -3.81
CA ILE A 145 -3.02 20.65 -4.54
C ILE A 145 -3.82 21.39 -5.61
N ARG A 146 -4.20 22.66 -5.36
CA ARG A 146 -5.12 23.41 -6.22
C ARG A 146 -4.88 24.91 -6.13
N GLU A 147 -5.30 25.64 -7.17
CA GLU A 147 -5.18 27.11 -7.24
C GLU A 147 -5.97 27.83 -6.16
N SER A 148 -7.15 27.29 -5.80
CA SER A 148 -8.01 27.86 -4.76
C SER A 148 -8.70 26.79 -3.94
N GLY A 149 -8.90 27.07 -2.65
CA GLY A 149 -9.55 26.18 -1.70
C GLY A 149 -8.57 25.33 -0.88
N ASP A 150 -9.12 24.74 0.17
CA ASP A 150 -8.38 23.92 1.13
C ASP A 150 -8.21 22.50 0.61
N ALA A 151 -7.17 21.79 1.05
CA ALA A 151 -7.02 20.35 0.82
C ALA A 151 -8.14 19.56 1.50
N VAL A 152 -8.44 18.37 0.99
CA VAL A 152 -9.46 17.46 1.53
C VAL A 152 -8.85 16.08 1.78
N ASP A 153 -9.42 15.29 2.69
CA ASP A 153 -8.87 13.97 3.06
C ASP A 153 -8.61 13.03 1.86
N SER A 154 -9.35 13.19 0.75
CA SER A 154 -9.11 12.40 -0.47
C SER A 154 -7.86 12.78 -1.27
N ASP A 155 -7.19 13.89 -0.93
CA ASP A 155 -5.89 14.28 -1.46
C ASP A 155 -4.74 13.49 -0.82
N ILE A 156 -5.02 12.73 0.24
CA ILE A 156 -4.07 11.79 0.84
C ILE A 156 -4.15 10.47 0.05
N HIS A 157 -3.02 10.07 -0.53
CA HIS A 157 -2.91 8.91 -1.40
C HIS A 157 -2.02 7.83 -0.81
N MET A 158 -2.32 6.58 -1.11
CA MET A 158 -1.51 5.45 -0.69
C MET A 158 -0.36 5.19 -1.67
N ASP A 159 0.88 5.34 -1.24
CA ASP A 159 2.06 4.82 -1.93
C ASP A 159 2.17 3.31 -1.74
N VAL A 160 1.97 2.59 -2.85
CA VAL A 160 2.00 1.12 -2.96
C VAL A 160 3.32 0.62 -3.54
N SER A 161 4.29 1.50 -3.82
CA SER A 161 5.50 1.17 -4.58
C SER A 161 6.39 0.10 -3.93
N ARG A 162 6.19 -0.14 -2.62
CA ARG A 162 6.94 -1.11 -1.82
C ARG A 162 6.26 -2.47 -1.64
N LEU A 163 5.00 -2.61 -2.06
CA LEU A 163 4.25 -3.86 -1.91
C LEU A 163 4.89 -5.06 -2.63
N ALA A 164 5.72 -4.82 -3.64
CA ALA A 164 6.47 -5.85 -4.34
C ALA A 164 7.65 -6.42 -3.53
N TYR A 165 7.94 -5.88 -2.35
CA TYR A 165 9.13 -6.21 -1.54
C TYR A 165 8.81 -6.44 -0.07
N VAL A 166 7.89 -5.65 0.47
CA VAL A 166 7.53 -5.63 1.89
C VAL A 166 6.01 -5.42 2.03
N PRO A 167 5.39 -5.90 3.12
CA PRO A 167 3.95 -5.77 3.31
C PRO A 167 3.61 -4.41 3.97
N VAL A 168 4.15 -3.33 3.41
CA VAL A 168 4.03 -1.97 3.93
C VAL A 168 3.66 -1.00 2.81
N LEU A 169 2.78 -0.06 3.14
CA LEU A 169 2.34 1.05 2.31
C LEU A 169 2.57 2.36 3.08
N ARG A 170 2.48 3.52 2.39
CA ARG A 170 2.62 4.84 3.02
C ARG A 170 1.55 5.79 2.55
N TRP A 171 0.84 6.43 3.48
CA TRP A 171 -0.03 7.54 3.16
C TRP A 171 0.79 8.80 2.93
N VAL A 172 0.54 9.45 1.81
CA VAL A 172 1.28 10.65 1.39
C VAL A 172 0.36 11.64 0.69
N LEU A 173 0.66 12.92 0.82
CA LEU A 173 0.09 13.98 -0.01
C LEU A 173 1.21 14.55 -0.87
N ARG A 174 1.07 14.42 -2.19
CA ARG A 174 2.03 14.94 -3.17
C ARG A 174 1.44 16.19 -3.81
N PRO A 175 2.26 17.22 -4.08
CA PRO A 175 1.80 18.33 -4.90
C PRO A 175 1.33 17.83 -6.27
N VAL A 176 0.14 18.27 -6.71
CA VAL A 176 -0.47 17.85 -7.98
C VAL A 176 -0.60 19.05 -8.90
N GLN A 177 -0.16 18.90 -10.15
CA GLN A 177 -0.46 19.88 -11.18
C GLN A 177 -1.91 19.65 -11.66
N GLU A 178 -2.76 20.65 -11.53
CA GLU A 178 -4.13 20.64 -12.03
C GLU A 178 -4.27 21.73 -13.11
N GLY A 179 -4.44 21.32 -14.37
CA GLY A 179 -4.44 22.24 -15.50
C GLY A 179 -3.15 23.06 -15.59
N ASP A 180 -3.29 24.38 -15.63
CA ASP A 180 -2.17 25.33 -15.69
C ASP A 180 -1.58 25.66 -14.30
N TYR A 181 -2.22 25.21 -13.22
CA TYR A 181 -1.76 25.50 -11.87
C TYR A 181 -0.44 24.76 -11.58
N GLN A 182 0.61 25.54 -11.32
CA GLN A 182 1.92 25.04 -10.90
C GLN A 182 2.04 25.16 -9.39
N PRO A 183 1.84 24.08 -8.62
CA PRO A 183 1.97 24.17 -7.17
C PRO A 183 3.42 24.51 -6.77
N PRO A 184 3.62 25.36 -5.76
CA PRO A 184 4.94 25.56 -5.17
C PRO A 184 5.47 24.25 -4.57
N ASP A 185 6.79 24.17 -4.38
CA ASP A 185 7.37 23.05 -3.64
C ASP A 185 7.05 23.18 -2.14
N MET A 186 6.73 22.05 -1.50
CA MET A 186 6.52 22.01 -0.06
C MET A 186 7.84 22.30 0.68
N PRO A 187 7.84 23.16 1.72
CA PRO A 187 9.07 23.46 2.45
C PRO A 187 9.52 22.24 3.25
N SER A 188 10.84 22.00 3.29
CA SER A 188 11.42 20.89 4.08
C SER A 188 11.25 21.06 5.60
N SER A 189 10.94 22.29 6.04
CA SER A 189 10.59 22.63 7.41
C SER A 189 9.16 22.25 7.79
N ASP A 190 8.31 21.84 6.84
CA ASP A 190 6.98 21.34 7.18
C ASP A 190 7.10 20.12 8.13
N PRO A 191 6.25 20.03 9.17
CA PRO A 191 6.34 18.94 10.14
C PRO A 191 6.09 17.55 9.52
N ARG A 192 5.39 17.46 8.39
CA ARG A 192 5.11 16.21 7.66
C ARG A 192 6.05 15.97 6.47
N ALA A 193 6.93 16.91 6.13
CA ALA A 193 7.75 16.81 4.93
C ALA A 193 8.81 15.71 5.00
N PHE A 194 8.91 14.96 3.91
CA PHE A 194 10.06 14.13 3.56
C PHE A 194 10.36 14.23 2.06
N GLU A 195 11.59 13.92 1.66
CA GLU A 195 11.98 13.92 0.24
C GLU A 195 11.48 12.66 -0.47
N ASP A 196 10.58 12.81 -1.45
CA ASP A 196 10.14 11.71 -2.31
C ASP A 196 11.03 11.63 -3.56
N TYR A 197 11.99 10.70 -3.53
CA TYR A 197 12.87 10.40 -4.66
C TYR A 197 12.15 9.98 -5.94
N TYR A 198 10.92 9.44 -5.84
CA TYR A 198 10.12 9.06 -7.02
C TYR A 198 9.41 10.25 -7.64
N TRP A 199 9.28 11.34 -6.87
CA TRP A 199 8.67 12.59 -7.31
C TRP A 199 9.72 13.67 -7.54
N GLY A 200 10.84 13.31 -8.16
CA GLY A 200 11.87 14.26 -8.57
C GLY A 200 12.61 14.93 -7.41
N LYS A 201 12.75 14.26 -6.26
CA LYS A 201 13.39 14.79 -5.03
C LYS A 201 12.68 16.02 -4.47
N ARG A 202 11.36 16.06 -4.57
CA ARG A 202 10.53 17.11 -3.96
C ARG A 202 10.03 16.66 -2.60
N ASN A 203 9.76 17.63 -1.73
CA ASN A 203 9.12 17.35 -0.45
C ASN A 203 7.65 17.00 -0.66
N VAL A 204 7.20 15.98 0.05
CA VAL A 204 5.80 15.55 0.11
C VAL A 204 5.42 15.31 1.56
N ALA A 205 4.13 15.41 1.90
CA ALA A 205 3.68 15.24 3.28
C ALA A 205 3.42 13.77 3.60
N HIS A 206 3.91 13.30 4.74
CA HIS A 206 3.71 11.97 5.30
C HIS A 206 2.50 11.92 6.25
N PHE A 207 1.66 10.89 6.10
CA PHE A 207 0.47 10.66 6.92
C PHE A 207 0.45 9.28 7.59
N GLY A 208 1.62 8.65 7.74
CA GLY A 208 1.76 7.33 8.35
C GLY A 208 2.02 6.21 7.35
N PHE A 209 2.59 5.13 7.86
CA PHE A 209 2.76 3.85 7.19
C PHE A 209 1.64 2.90 7.57
N LEU A 210 1.13 2.16 6.59
CA LEU A 210 0.21 1.06 6.82
C LEU A 210 1.01 -0.25 6.76
N VAL A 211 1.16 -0.92 7.90
CA VAL A 211 2.05 -2.07 8.09
C VAL A 211 1.22 -3.32 8.40
N TRP A 212 1.39 -4.38 7.61
CA TRP A 212 0.85 -5.69 7.97
C TRP A 212 1.62 -6.27 9.16
N ASN A 213 0.91 -6.66 10.23
CA ASN A 213 1.51 -7.26 11.43
C ASN A 213 1.35 -8.79 11.50
N GLY A 214 0.86 -9.43 10.43
CA GLY A 214 0.53 -10.86 10.40
C GLY A 214 -0.93 -11.17 10.71
N ARG A 215 -1.74 -10.20 11.15
CA ARG A 215 -3.17 -10.37 11.46
C ARG A 215 -4.05 -9.26 10.91
N ARG A 216 -3.56 -8.02 10.96
CA ARG A 216 -4.22 -6.80 10.49
C ARG A 216 -3.18 -5.77 10.05
N MET A 217 -3.65 -4.72 9.41
CA MET A 217 -2.87 -3.52 9.17
C MET A 217 -2.80 -2.66 10.43
N GLU A 218 -1.65 -2.02 10.63
CA GLU A 218 -1.43 -1.03 11.67
C GLU A 218 -0.93 0.27 11.06
N LEU A 219 -1.50 1.39 11.49
CA LEU A 219 -1.00 2.71 11.14
C LEU A 219 0.16 3.04 12.09
N ARG A 220 1.34 3.33 11.53
CA ARG A 220 2.54 3.69 12.28
C ARG A 220 3.14 4.95 11.70
N GLU A 221 3.54 5.88 12.55
CA GLU A 221 4.23 7.09 12.09
C GLU A 221 5.62 6.78 11.54
N THR A 222 6.31 5.81 12.14
CA THR A 222 7.69 5.47 11.79
C THR A 222 7.85 3.96 11.64
N ILE A 223 8.80 3.57 10.80
CA ILE A 223 9.16 2.18 10.57
C ILE A 223 10.68 2.02 10.46
N SER A 224 11.16 0.79 10.62
CA SER A 224 12.56 0.46 10.33
C SER A 224 12.84 0.63 8.83
N PRO A 225 14.04 1.12 8.44
CA PRO A 225 14.46 1.16 7.03
C PRO A 225 14.34 -0.20 6.30
N ALA A 226 14.46 -1.32 7.02
CA ALA A 226 14.28 -2.66 6.47
C ALA A 226 12.85 -2.91 5.93
N LEU A 227 11.86 -2.16 6.43
CA LEU A 227 10.47 -2.21 6.00
C LEU A 227 10.13 -1.18 4.91
N TRP A 228 11.12 -0.42 4.42
CA TRP A 228 10.95 0.53 3.32
C TRP A 228 12.17 0.51 2.38
N PRO A 229 12.48 -0.65 1.77
CA PRO A 229 13.70 -0.79 0.99
C PRO A 229 13.70 0.13 -0.23
N CYS A 230 14.90 0.49 -0.71
CA CYS A 230 15.08 1.15 -1.99
C CYS A 230 14.54 0.29 -3.15
N ARG A 231 13.95 0.91 -4.18
CA ARG A 231 13.53 0.19 -5.40
C ARG A 231 14.77 -0.11 -6.23
N ILE A 232 15.30 -1.33 -6.15
CA ILE A 232 16.39 -1.78 -7.03
C ILE A 232 15.89 -1.74 -8.47
N ALA A 233 16.37 -0.78 -9.27
CA ALA A 233 16.11 -0.70 -10.69
C ALA A 233 17.21 -1.44 -11.47
N GLY A 234 17.07 -2.76 -11.60
CA GLY A 234 17.91 -3.56 -12.50
C GLY A 234 19.39 -3.72 -12.10
N PRO A 235 20.15 -4.56 -12.85
CA PRO A 235 21.49 -5.02 -12.47
C PRO A 235 22.61 -3.97 -12.66
N VAL A 236 22.28 -2.73 -13.04
CA VAL A 236 23.28 -1.67 -13.29
C VAL A 236 22.83 -0.29 -12.77
N SER A 237 21.80 -0.20 -11.91
CA SER A 237 21.53 1.08 -11.26
C SER A 237 22.33 1.22 -9.96
N SER A 238 23.43 1.95 -10.06
CA SER A 238 24.14 2.55 -8.93
C SER A 238 23.27 3.50 -8.09
N ALA A 239 22.04 3.77 -8.52
CA ALA A 239 21.05 4.54 -7.76
C ALA A 239 20.56 3.82 -6.49
N CYS A 240 20.82 2.52 -6.33
CA CYS A 240 20.54 1.79 -5.09
C CYS A 240 21.78 1.28 -4.35
N ASP A 241 22.97 1.34 -4.95
CA ASP A 241 24.23 1.13 -4.23
C ASP A 241 24.62 2.35 -3.37
N ALA A 242 24.01 3.50 -3.62
CA ALA A 242 24.12 4.69 -2.75
C ALA A 242 23.26 4.61 -1.48
N GLY A 243 22.51 3.50 -1.27
CA GLY A 243 21.55 3.37 -0.18
C GLY A 243 20.32 4.25 -0.40
N TYR A 244 19.17 3.82 0.10
CA TYR A 244 18.14 4.79 0.44
C TYR A 244 18.78 5.70 1.49
N ASP A 245 18.95 7.00 1.21
CA ASP A 245 19.45 7.90 2.25
C ASP A 245 18.36 8.05 3.31
N SER A 246 18.38 7.14 4.30
CA SER A 246 17.51 7.19 5.46
C SER A 246 17.63 8.51 6.24
N ARG A 247 18.68 9.33 5.99
CA ARG A 247 18.79 10.69 6.55
C ARG A 247 17.82 11.67 5.89
N ALA A 248 17.41 11.42 4.64
CA ALA A 248 16.46 12.26 3.91
C ALA A 248 14.99 11.94 4.24
N ASP A 249 14.72 10.74 4.77
CA ASP A 249 13.40 10.34 5.24
C ASP A 249 13.38 10.14 6.75
N ARG A 250 13.01 11.21 7.47
CA ARG A 250 12.94 11.25 8.93
C ARG A 250 11.98 10.21 9.54
N TYR A 251 11.12 9.58 8.74
CA TYR A 251 10.15 8.59 9.20
C TYR A 251 10.70 7.15 9.18
N LEU A 252 11.91 6.96 8.66
CA LEU A 252 12.62 5.68 8.71
C LEU A 252 13.61 5.67 9.88
N ILE A 253 13.17 5.16 11.03
CA ILE A 253 13.96 5.15 12.25
C ILE A 253 14.54 3.76 12.46
N PRO A 254 15.88 3.59 12.59
CA PRO A 254 16.47 2.34 13.01
C PRO A 254 15.84 1.92 14.33
N MET A 255 15.26 0.71 14.42
CA MET A 255 14.80 0.20 15.71
C MET A 255 16.01 0.17 16.64
N SER A 256 15.96 0.97 17.72
CA SER A 256 16.90 0.81 18.82
C SER A 256 16.82 -0.65 19.25
N THR A 257 17.91 -1.38 19.14
CA THR A 257 18.05 -2.68 19.79
C THR A 257 17.85 -2.44 21.28
N GLN A 258 16.62 -2.61 21.77
CA GLN A 258 16.40 -2.87 23.19
C GLN A 258 17.20 -4.14 23.46
N ARG A 259 18.37 -3.98 24.08
CA ARG A 259 19.03 -5.10 24.75
C ARG A 259 17.98 -5.70 25.68
N PRO A 260 17.72 -7.01 25.64
CA PRO A 260 16.94 -7.63 26.69
C PRO A 260 17.66 -7.33 28.00
N GLY A 261 17.01 -6.59 28.89
CA GLY A 261 17.46 -6.46 30.26
C GLY A 261 17.45 -7.84 30.89
N GLY A 262 18.61 -8.48 30.94
CA GLY A 262 18.87 -9.60 31.84
C GLY A 262 19.14 -9.05 33.25
N PRO A 263 18.61 -9.67 34.31
CA PRO A 263 18.69 -9.17 35.67
C PRO A 263 20.05 -9.52 36.31
N ASN A 264 20.49 -8.61 37.20
CA ASN A 264 21.49 -8.78 38.25
C ASN A 264 22.92 -9.16 37.84
N ASP A 265 23.84 -8.20 38.03
CA ASP A 265 25.09 -8.51 38.74
C ASP A 265 25.29 -7.44 39.81
N GLU A 266 24.90 -7.79 41.04
CA GLU A 266 25.52 -7.27 42.25
C GLU A 266 26.98 -7.74 42.26
N SER A 267 27.91 -6.80 42.24
CA SER A 267 29.21 -6.91 42.93
C SER A 267 29.80 -5.49 42.96
N SER A 268 29.60 -4.74 44.04
CA SER A 268 30.47 -4.74 45.23
C SER A 268 31.95 -4.64 44.88
N SER A 269 32.48 -3.41 44.91
CA SER A 269 33.76 -3.10 45.55
C SER A 269 33.98 -1.59 45.56
N ASP A 270 33.48 -0.93 46.61
CA ASP A 270 34.13 0.24 47.20
C ASP A 270 34.83 -0.24 48.47
N GLN A 271 36.07 0.24 48.66
CA GLN A 271 36.96 0.17 49.84
C GLN A 271 37.81 -1.09 50.04
#